data_AF-A0A6I4P5R4-F1
#
_entry.id   AF-A0A6I4P5R4-F1
#
_cell.length_a   1.000
_cell.length_b   1.000
_cell.length_c   1.000
_cell.angle_alpha   90.00
_cell.angle_beta   90.00
_cell.angle_gamma   90.00
#
_symmetry.space_group_name_H-M   'P 1'
#
loop_
_entity.id
_entity.type
_entity.pdbx_description
1 polymer ?
#
loop_
_entity_poly.entity_id
_entity_poly.type
_entity_poly.pdbx_seq_one_letter_code
_entity_poly.pdbx_strand_id
1 'polypeptide(L)'
;MKSKWKATTIALLVAGGGLIAVPAYAADLSCSGDLGDVAVDGNLTVAAGADCVLGGASVSGDIIVAAGGWLDATSVEVGGDVIATDAYGVSLDGTSVAGDISVYSADTDSGFLYVNDLEVGGSVAAGGVDVEVTDSTIGGSLTTQEAFYVDVVRTSVVGDVSIDGSPWGVSVSGAIVQGDVTVSGSSHDLLIGADAEGGQDAFGNSIAGNLNLTGNSGNLQVAGTTVLGSIVLSGNTPAAAFGAGNSAGAVEGDYTGTAPGTPAAGDQQIAVSVPEQAAGELIWWLEGTGSLVDLGVAEEELDHFAADGSIVPIRVQDTRAGNPAWTLTAQVSDFTAGGEDVSSKYLGWTPEVTDNAGGAIAGDAVASGFDGGDGLSVPRTLARADAGHARSESAVGADLDLKLPLETPQGTYTAVITLTALS
;
A
#
# COMPACT_ATOMS: atom_id res chain seq x y z
N MET A 1 -47.66 -15.71 -26.63
CA MET A 1 -46.55 -16.52 -27.16
C MET A 1 -45.58 -16.80 -26.02
N LYS A 2 -45.34 -18.08 -25.72
CA LYS A 2 -44.40 -18.54 -24.69
C LYS A 2 -42.99 -18.47 -25.27
N SER A 3 -42.12 -17.60 -24.74
CA SER A 3 -40.69 -17.61 -25.07
C SER A 3 -39.94 -18.42 -24.03
N LYS A 4 -39.19 -19.41 -24.49
CA LYS A 4 -38.43 -20.39 -23.70
C LYS A 4 -37.03 -19.86 -23.42
N TRP A 5 -36.55 -20.11 -22.20
CA TRP A 5 -35.17 -20.03 -21.76
C TRP A 5 -34.15 -20.61 -22.75
N LYS A 6 -32.99 -19.97 -22.83
CA LYS A 6 -31.69 -20.66 -22.92
C LYS A 6 -30.77 -20.07 -21.85
N ALA A 7 -30.56 -20.82 -20.77
CA ALA A 7 -29.47 -20.57 -19.84
C ALA A 7 -28.21 -21.15 -20.48
N THR A 8 -27.23 -20.30 -20.77
CA THR A 8 -25.92 -20.74 -21.25
C THR A 8 -25.07 -21.02 -20.02
N THR A 9 -24.80 -22.29 -19.76
CA THR A 9 -23.88 -22.75 -18.72
C THR A 9 -22.47 -22.33 -19.11
N ILE A 10 -21.94 -21.30 -18.47
CA ILE A 10 -20.51 -20.97 -18.50
C ILE A 10 -19.83 -21.97 -17.57
N ALA A 11 -19.08 -22.91 -18.15
CA ALA A 11 -18.15 -23.73 -17.40
C ALA A 11 -16.92 -22.87 -17.08
N LEU A 12 -16.79 -22.42 -15.83
CA LEU A 12 -15.52 -21.90 -15.32
C LEU A 12 -14.52 -23.07 -15.32
N LEU A 13 -13.53 -23.03 -16.22
CA LEU A 13 -12.27 -23.74 -16.01
C LEU A 13 -11.47 -22.93 -15.00
N VAL A 14 -11.47 -23.37 -13.75
CA VAL A 14 -10.45 -22.95 -12.77
C VAL A 14 -9.16 -23.64 -13.19
N ALA A 15 -8.30 -22.92 -13.92
CA ALA A 15 -6.93 -23.34 -14.15
C ALA A 15 -6.23 -23.41 -12.79
N GLY A 16 -5.85 -24.62 -12.38
CA GLY A 16 -5.18 -24.85 -11.10
C GLY A 16 -3.82 -24.15 -11.08
N GLY A 17 -3.75 -23.00 -10.41
CA GLY A 17 -2.51 -22.51 -9.84
C GLY A 17 -1.96 -23.59 -8.91
N GLY A 18 -0.69 -23.96 -9.08
CA GLY A 18 -0.05 -24.91 -8.18
C GLY A 18 -0.13 -24.37 -6.76
N LEU A 19 -0.85 -25.06 -5.88
CA LEU A 19 -0.85 -24.79 -4.45
C LEU A 19 0.59 -25.00 -3.96
N ILE A 20 1.32 -23.91 -3.72
CA ILE A 20 2.54 -23.97 -2.92
C ILE A 20 2.06 -24.38 -1.53
N ALA A 21 2.51 -25.54 -1.06
CA ALA A 21 2.11 -26.03 0.24
C ALA A 21 2.76 -25.14 1.31
N VAL A 22 1.95 -24.36 2.01
CA VAL A 22 2.38 -23.58 3.17
C VAL A 22 2.74 -24.57 4.30
N PRO A 23 3.95 -24.51 4.88
CA PRO A 23 4.29 -25.31 6.04
C PRO A 23 3.35 -25.01 7.22
N ALA A 24 2.71 -26.06 7.75
CA ALA A 24 1.76 -25.95 8.85
C ALA A 24 2.24 -26.71 10.10
N TYR A 25 2.14 -26.08 11.25
CA TYR A 25 2.54 -26.60 12.56
C TYR A 25 1.32 -26.69 13.47
N ALA A 26 0.95 -27.92 13.86
CA ALA A 26 -0.22 -28.17 14.72
C ALA A 26 0.02 -27.88 16.22
N ALA A 27 1.16 -27.30 16.57
CA ALA A 27 1.62 -27.08 17.93
C ALA A 27 2.48 -25.81 17.99
N ASP A 28 2.87 -25.41 19.20
CA ASP A 28 3.73 -24.26 19.41
C ASP A 28 5.04 -24.36 18.61
N LEU A 29 5.48 -23.22 18.09
CA LEU A 29 6.67 -23.10 17.26
C LEU A 29 7.66 -22.12 17.89
N SER A 30 8.95 -22.48 17.91
CA SER A 30 10.00 -21.52 18.25
C SER A 30 10.64 -20.98 16.98
N CYS A 31 10.75 -19.65 16.91
CA CYS A 31 11.35 -18.93 15.81
C CYS A 31 12.73 -18.39 16.19
N SER A 32 13.72 -18.59 15.32
CA SER A 32 15.09 -18.09 15.48
C SER A 32 15.75 -17.78 14.14
N GLY A 33 14.94 -17.37 13.17
CA GLY A 33 15.36 -16.99 11.82
C GLY A 33 14.14 -16.60 10.98
N ASP A 34 14.32 -16.59 9.67
CA ASP A 34 13.25 -16.33 8.71
C ASP A 34 12.40 -17.58 8.49
N LEU A 35 11.09 -17.47 8.75
CA LEU A 35 10.12 -18.52 8.48
C LEU A 35 9.26 -18.24 7.24
N GLY A 36 9.22 -16.99 6.74
CA GLY A 36 8.35 -16.58 5.65
C GLY A 36 6.87 -16.85 5.94
N ASP A 37 6.18 -17.44 4.96
CA ASP A 37 4.78 -17.85 5.07
C ASP A 37 4.68 -19.23 5.76
N VAL A 38 4.10 -19.24 6.95
CA VAL A 38 3.86 -20.42 7.79
C VAL A 38 2.48 -20.34 8.44
N ALA A 39 1.85 -21.50 8.68
CA ALA A 39 0.67 -21.60 9.52
C ALA A 39 1.03 -22.28 10.86
N VAL A 40 0.68 -21.65 11.98
CA VAL A 40 0.92 -22.16 13.34
C VAL A 40 -0.41 -22.22 14.08
N ASP A 41 -0.88 -23.42 14.43
CA ASP A 41 -2.13 -23.63 15.17
C ASP A 41 -2.00 -23.29 16.67
N GLY A 42 -0.76 -23.18 17.17
CA GLY A 42 -0.43 -22.84 18.55
C GLY A 42 0.21 -21.46 18.69
N ASN A 43 1.02 -21.30 19.73
CA ASN A 43 1.78 -20.07 19.97
C ASN A 43 3.10 -20.07 19.19
N LEU A 44 3.56 -18.89 18.77
CA LEU A 44 4.88 -18.70 18.19
C LEU A 44 5.77 -17.95 19.18
N THR A 45 6.91 -18.54 19.54
CA THR A 45 7.87 -17.92 20.48
C THR A 45 9.15 -17.54 19.77
N VAL A 46 9.46 -16.25 19.70
CA VAL A 46 10.78 -15.76 19.26
C VAL A 46 11.79 -16.05 20.37
N ALA A 47 12.84 -16.80 20.05
CA ALA A 47 13.84 -17.19 21.02
C ALA A 47 14.63 -15.97 21.55
N ALA A 48 15.13 -16.07 22.78
CA ALA A 48 15.88 -14.99 23.41
C ALA A 48 17.12 -14.61 22.59
N GLY A 49 17.29 -13.31 22.32
CA GLY A 49 18.39 -12.78 21.52
C GLY A 49 18.38 -13.20 20.04
N ALA A 50 17.28 -13.79 19.56
CA ALA A 50 17.15 -14.25 18.18
C ALA A 50 16.24 -13.33 17.37
N ASP A 51 16.47 -13.32 16.06
CA ASP A 51 15.64 -12.62 15.09
C ASP A 51 14.59 -13.59 14.56
N CYS A 52 13.36 -13.11 14.38
CA CYS A 52 12.28 -13.81 13.73
C CYS A 52 11.67 -12.94 12.65
N VAL A 53 11.67 -13.45 11.41
CA VAL A 53 11.05 -12.77 10.27
C VAL A 53 9.88 -13.62 9.78
N LEU A 54 8.70 -13.00 9.70
CA LEU A 54 7.45 -13.59 9.24
C LEU A 54 6.90 -12.77 8.07
N GLY A 55 6.45 -13.45 7.01
CA GLY A 55 5.88 -12.79 5.84
C GLY A 55 4.69 -13.57 5.30
N GLY A 56 3.46 -13.08 5.52
CA GLY A 56 2.23 -13.78 5.11
C GLY A 56 1.76 -14.89 6.07
N ALA A 57 2.39 -15.03 7.23
CA ALA A 57 2.11 -16.12 8.17
C ALA A 57 0.74 -16.00 8.87
N SER A 58 0.24 -17.11 9.39
CA SER A 58 -0.92 -17.17 10.29
C SER A 58 -0.56 -17.88 11.60
N VAL A 59 -0.82 -17.24 12.73
CA VAL A 59 -0.59 -17.78 14.08
C VAL A 59 -1.93 -17.75 14.82
N SER A 60 -2.50 -18.92 15.12
CA SER A 60 -3.81 -19.01 15.79
C SER A 60 -3.76 -18.60 17.25
N GLY A 61 -2.60 -18.76 17.89
CA GLY A 61 -2.34 -18.36 19.27
C GLY A 61 -1.59 -17.03 19.37
N ASP A 62 -0.78 -16.92 20.42
CA ASP A 62 -0.01 -15.72 20.72
C ASP A 62 1.34 -15.73 19.99
N ILE A 63 1.87 -14.53 19.72
CA ILE A 63 3.29 -14.34 19.43
C ILE A 63 3.98 -13.81 20.67
N ILE A 64 4.98 -14.55 21.17
CA ILE A 64 5.72 -14.24 22.39
C ILE A 64 7.18 -13.96 22.04
N VAL A 65 7.64 -12.73 22.26
CA VAL A 65 9.02 -12.31 22.01
C VAL A 65 9.80 -12.33 23.31
N ALA A 66 10.74 -13.28 23.43
CA ALA A 66 11.60 -13.38 24.58
C ALA A 66 12.64 -12.24 24.64
N ALA A 67 13.25 -12.06 25.80
CA ALA A 67 14.23 -11.00 26.05
C ALA A 67 15.34 -10.95 24.99
N GLY A 68 15.64 -9.74 24.51
CA GLY A 68 16.59 -9.45 23.43
C GLY A 68 16.20 -9.96 22.06
N GLY A 69 15.04 -10.63 21.91
CA GLY A 69 14.54 -11.09 20.61
C GLY A 69 14.03 -9.93 19.76
N TRP A 70 14.08 -10.10 18.45
CA TRP A 70 13.52 -9.17 17.47
C TRP A 70 12.47 -9.87 16.62
N LEU A 71 11.27 -9.30 16.56
CA LEU A 71 10.21 -9.74 15.65
C LEU A 71 10.04 -8.71 14.52
N ASP A 72 10.07 -9.21 13.29
CA ASP A 72 9.64 -8.52 12.08
C ASP A 72 8.51 -9.33 11.42
N ALA A 73 7.29 -8.83 11.46
CA ALA A 73 6.12 -9.49 10.91
C ALA A 73 5.41 -8.59 9.90
N THR A 74 5.38 -9.05 8.64
CA THR A 74 4.72 -8.36 7.53
C THR A 74 3.55 -9.20 7.01
N SER A 75 2.37 -8.60 6.92
CA SER A 75 1.14 -9.25 6.44
C SER A 75 0.80 -10.55 7.20
N VAL A 76 0.93 -10.53 8.53
CA VAL A 76 0.66 -11.69 9.39
C VAL A 76 -0.76 -11.62 9.99
N GLU A 77 -1.40 -12.77 10.18
CA GLU A 77 -2.63 -12.90 10.98
C GLU A 77 -2.32 -13.52 12.35
N VAL A 78 -2.58 -12.79 13.44
CA VAL A 78 -2.39 -13.27 14.82
C VAL A 78 -3.75 -13.39 15.50
N GLY A 79 -4.13 -14.61 15.87
CA GLY A 79 -5.41 -14.92 16.52
C GLY A 79 -5.46 -14.62 18.02
N GLY A 80 -4.29 -14.53 18.67
CA GLY A 80 -4.12 -14.15 20.07
C GLY A 80 -3.46 -12.77 20.22
N ASP A 81 -2.56 -12.70 21.20
CA ASP A 81 -1.84 -11.48 21.58
C ASP A 81 -0.42 -11.43 20.98
N VAL A 82 0.16 -10.24 20.89
CA VAL A 82 1.60 -10.05 20.68
C VAL A 82 2.21 -9.55 21.98
N ILE A 83 3.07 -10.35 22.59
CA ILE A 83 3.61 -10.10 23.93
C ILE A 83 5.13 -10.07 23.85
N ALA A 84 5.75 -8.98 24.30
CA ALA A 84 7.19 -8.83 24.35
C ALA A 84 7.63 -8.26 25.70
N THR A 85 8.64 -8.88 26.31
CA THR A 85 9.24 -8.41 27.57
C THR A 85 10.75 -8.34 27.40
N ASP A 86 11.31 -7.15 27.61
CA ASP A 86 12.73 -6.84 27.41
C ASP A 86 13.25 -7.24 26.02
N ALA A 87 12.37 -7.19 25.00
CA ALA A 87 12.72 -7.50 23.62
C ALA A 87 13.64 -6.42 23.02
N TYR A 88 14.42 -6.79 22.01
CA TYR A 88 15.16 -5.80 21.22
C TYR A 88 14.20 -4.95 20.38
N GLY A 89 13.15 -5.55 19.82
CA GLY A 89 12.13 -4.80 19.10
C GLY A 89 11.02 -5.66 18.52
N VAL A 90 9.90 -5.00 18.25
CA VAL A 90 8.73 -5.57 17.58
C VAL A 90 8.33 -4.63 16.44
N SER A 91 8.36 -5.14 15.22
CA SER A 91 7.91 -4.43 14.01
C SER A 91 6.78 -5.23 13.39
N LEU A 92 5.60 -4.60 13.27
CA LEU A 92 4.41 -5.17 12.67
C LEU A 92 3.96 -4.26 11.52
N ASP A 93 3.85 -4.83 10.31
CA ASP A 93 3.47 -4.11 9.09
C ASP A 93 2.35 -4.85 8.36
N GLY A 94 1.24 -4.16 8.03
CA GLY A 94 0.11 -4.75 7.31
C GLY A 94 -0.51 -5.99 8.01
N THR A 95 -0.31 -6.10 9.32
CA THR A 95 -0.61 -7.29 10.14
C THR A 95 -1.96 -7.11 10.85
N SER A 96 -2.66 -8.19 11.18
CA SER A 96 -3.87 -8.14 12.02
C SER A 96 -3.64 -8.89 13.33
N VAL A 97 -3.94 -8.26 14.46
CA VAL A 97 -3.86 -8.88 15.80
C VAL A 97 -5.26 -8.87 16.41
N ALA A 98 -5.83 -10.05 16.63
CA ALA A 98 -7.19 -10.15 17.18
C ALA A 98 -7.25 -9.76 18.67
N GLY A 99 -6.18 -9.99 19.42
CA GLY A 99 -6.03 -9.66 20.83
C GLY A 99 -5.32 -8.33 21.10
N ASP A 100 -4.54 -8.31 22.16
CA ASP A 100 -3.77 -7.17 22.65
C ASP A 100 -2.33 -7.20 22.11
N ILE A 101 -1.70 -6.02 22.05
CA ILE A 101 -0.25 -5.87 21.87
C ILE A 101 0.33 -5.33 23.17
N SER A 102 1.29 -6.04 23.77
CA SER A 102 1.94 -5.67 25.02
C SER A 102 3.46 -5.74 24.91
N VAL A 103 4.14 -4.59 24.94
CA VAL A 103 5.60 -4.49 24.78
C VAL A 103 6.22 -3.64 25.88
N TYR A 104 6.90 -4.27 26.83
CA TYR A 104 7.54 -3.57 27.95
C TYR A 104 9.02 -3.90 28.07
N SER A 105 9.84 -2.90 28.35
CA SER A 105 11.25 -3.07 28.74
C SER A 105 11.52 -2.34 30.06
N ALA A 106 12.23 -2.99 30.97
CA ALA A 106 12.60 -2.40 32.26
C ALA A 106 14.00 -1.77 32.27
N ASP A 107 14.89 -2.20 31.37
CA ASP A 107 16.35 -1.99 31.53
C ASP A 107 17.09 -1.54 30.25
N THR A 108 16.42 -1.34 29.11
CA THR A 108 17.08 -1.01 27.83
C THR A 108 16.55 0.26 27.17
N ASP A 109 17.41 1.28 27.01
CA ASP A 109 17.15 2.50 26.23
C ASP A 109 17.12 2.27 24.70
N SER A 110 16.77 1.06 24.24
CA SER A 110 16.99 0.66 22.85
C SER A 110 15.93 -0.28 22.27
N GLY A 111 14.86 -0.56 23.03
CA GLY A 111 13.73 -1.35 22.53
C GLY A 111 12.77 -0.48 21.71
N PHE A 112 12.04 -1.09 20.79
CA PHE A 112 11.01 -0.39 20.01
C PHE A 112 9.77 -1.25 19.76
N LEU A 113 8.63 -0.58 19.61
CA LEU A 113 7.38 -1.11 19.08
C LEU A 113 6.96 -0.23 17.90
N TYR A 114 7.02 -0.79 16.69
CA TYR A 114 6.51 -0.15 15.48
C TYR A 114 5.30 -0.92 14.96
N VAL A 115 4.20 -0.18 14.79
CA VAL A 115 2.90 -0.66 14.37
C VAL A 115 2.48 0.16 13.15
N ASN A 116 2.49 -0.44 11.96
CA ASN A 116 2.19 0.24 10.71
C ASN A 116 1.11 -0.50 9.91
N ASP A 117 0.03 0.20 9.54
CA ASP A 117 -1.09 -0.40 8.77
C ASP A 117 -1.70 -1.63 9.48
N LEU A 118 -1.99 -1.51 10.77
CA LEU A 118 -2.50 -2.61 11.61
C LEU A 118 -3.99 -2.49 11.93
N GLU A 119 -4.63 -3.66 12.03
CA GLU A 119 -5.91 -3.82 12.74
C GLU A 119 -5.66 -4.57 14.06
N VAL A 120 -5.87 -3.88 15.19
CA VAL A 120 -5.74 -4.45 16.54
C VAL A 120 -7.12 -4.53 17.17
N GLY A 121 -7.60 -5.75 17.44
CA GLY A 121 -8.90 -5.98 18.06
C GLY A 121 -8.96 -5.52 19.52
N GLY A 122 -7.86 -5.68 20.25
CA GLY A 122 -7.69 -5.27 21.63
C GLY A 122 -7.00 -3.91 21.80
N SER A 123 -6.22 -3.79 22.87
CA SER A 123 -5.45 -2.60 23.24
C SER A 123 -3.99 -2.74 22.85
N VAL A 124 -3.32 -1.60 22.71
CA VAL A 124 -1.87 -1.52 22.57
C VAL A 124 -1.30 -0.91 23.85
N ALA A 125 -0.41 -1.63 24.51
CA ALA A 125 0.19 -1.23 25.77
C ALA A 125 1.73 -1.36 25.69
N ALA A 126 2.46 -0.28 25.90
CA ALA A 126 3.91 -0.30 25.81
C ALA A 126 4.60 0.53 26.90
N GLY A 127 5.88 0.27 27.14
CA GLY A 127 6.66 1.09 28.07
C GLY A 127 8.14 0.77 28.09
N GLY A 128 8.96 1.79 28.39
CA GLY A 128 10.43 1.67 28.35
C GLY A 128 10.98 1.37 26.96
N VAL A 129 10.25 1.70 25.89
CA VAL A 129 10.62 1.47 24.48
C VAL A 129 10.23 2.69 23.65
N ASP A 130 10.79 2.84 22.45
CA ASP A 130 10.23 3.73 21.43
C ASP A 130 8.90 3.17 20.91
N VAL A 131 7.92 4.02 20.67
CA VAL A 131 6.59 3.60 20.20
C VAL A 131 6.17 4.43 19.00
N GLU A 132 5.92 3.77 17.87
CA GLU A 132 5.33 4.41 16.69
C GLU A 132 4.10 3.62 16.25
N VAL A 133 2.96 4.31 16.13
CA VAL A 133 1.69 3.73 15.69
C VAL A 133 1.15 4.55 14.53
N THR A 134 1.29 4.00 13.32
CA THR A 134 0.97 4.67 12.06
C THR A 134 -0.11 3.93 11.28
N ASP A 135 -1.05 4.67 10.70
CA ASP A 135 -2.08 4.14 9.77
C ASP A 135 -2.90 2.97 10.35
N SER A 136 -3.14 2.95 11.66
CA SER A 136 -3.67 1.78 12.36
C SER A 136 -5.04 2.01 12.99
N THR A 137 -5.77 0.93 13.28
CA THR A 137 -7.01 0.94 14.06
C THR A 137 -6.85 0.09 15.31
N ILE A 138 -7.18 0.66 16.47
CA ILE A 138 -7.13 0.01 17.78
C ILE A 138 -8.56 -0.06 18.35
N GLY A 139 -9.06 -1.27 18.55
CA GLY A 139 -10.39 -1.55 19.11
C GLY A 139 -10.52 -1.27 20.61
N GLY A 140 -9.39 -1.28 21.32
CA GLY A 140 -9.26 -0.90 22.73
C GLY A 140 -8.58 0.46 22.91
N SER A 141 -7.71 0.55 23.91
CA SER A 141 -6.95 1.77 24.26
C SER A 141 -5.50 1.69 23.79
N LEU A 142 -4.85 2.84 23.60
CA LEU A 142 -3.40 2.96 23.48
C LEU A 142 -2.83 3.49 24.79
N THR A 143 -1.97 2.73 25.46
CA THR A 143 -1.31 3.16 26.70
C THR A 143 0.20 3.04 26.57
N THR A 144 0.91 4.13 26.82
CA THR A 144 2.36 4.11 26.95
C THR A 144 2.79 4.62 28.32
N GLN A 145 3.80 3.98 28.90
CA GLN A 145 4.36 4.36 30.19
C GLN A 145 5.89 4.38 30.12
N GLU A 146 6.48 5.54 30.36
CA GLU A 146 7.93 5.76 30.26
C GLU A 146 8.51 5.28 28.91
N ALA A 147 7.70 5.36 27.83
CA ALA A 147 8.19 5.16 26.47
C ALA A 147 9.19 6.27 26.12
N PHE A 148 10.30 5.97 25.45
CA PHE A 148 11.34 6.96 25.18
C PHE A 148 10.84 8.09 24.29
N TYR A 149 10.19 7.72 23.20
CA TYR A 149 9.49 8.59 22.28
C TYR A 149 8.18 7.92 21.85
N VAL A 150 7.15 8.73 21.55
CA VAL A 150 5.85 8.23 21.09
C VAL A 150 5.38 9.03 19.87
N ASP A 151 5.10 8.33 18.77
CA ASP A 151 4.40 8.89 17.61
C ASP A 151 3.11 8.14 17.33
N VAL A 152 2.03 8.90 17.13
CA VAL A 152 0.71 8.38 16.78
C VAL A 152 0.23 9.11 15.54
N VAL A 153 0.29 8.45 14.39
CA VAL A 153 0.04 9.05 13.09
C VAL A 153 -1.12 8.36 12.39
N ARG A 154 -2.16 9.12 12.03
CA ARG A 154 -3.34 8.62 11.28
C ARG A 154 -3.97 7.36 11.90
N THR A 155 -4.02 7.31 13.22
CA THR A 155 -4.49 6.14 13.97
C THR A 155 -5.87 6.39 14.59
N SER A 156 -6.77 5.42 14.44
CA SER A 156 -8.10 5.42 15.07
C SER A 156 -8.08 4.60 16.35
N VAL A 157 -8.54 5.16 17.46
CA VAL A 157 -8.60 4.49 18.77
C VAL A 157 -10.02 4.57 19.33
N VAL A 158 -10.62 3.43 19.64
CA VAL A 158 -11.98 3.35 20.21
C VAL A 158 -11.98 3.70 21.70
N GLY A 159 -10.95 3.27 22.43
CA GLY A 159 -10.77 3.60 23.83
C GLY A 159 -10.06 4.94 24.03
N ASP A 160 -9.27 4.98 25.10
CA ASP A 160 -8.47 6.15 25.48
C ASP A 160 -7.06 6.04 24.89
N VAL A 161 -6.42 7.19 24.70
CA VAL A 161 -4.97 7.28 24.50
C VAL A 161 -4.35 7.87 25.76
N SER A 162 -3.46 7.14 26.43
CA SER A 162 -2.77 7.58 27.64
C SER A 162 -1.26 7.43 27.47
N ILE A 163 -0.57 8.56 27.42
CA ILE A 163 0.89 8.63 27.27
C ILE A 163 1.45 9.25 28.54
N ASP A 164 2.13 8.44 29.35
CA ASP A 164 2.70 8.88 30.63
C ASP A 164 4.23 8.82 30.59
N GLY A 165 4.87 9.94 30.87
CA GLY A 165 6.31 10.00 31.13
C GLY A 165 7.22 9.80 29.91
N SER A 166 6.87 10.31 28.72
CA SER A 166 7.78 10.22 27.55
C SER A 166 8.85 11.33 27.57
N PRO A 167 10.14 11.02 27.79
CA PRO A 167 11.16 12.04 27.98
C PRO A 167 11.64 12.69 26.67
N TRP A 168 11.56 12.02 25.53
CA TRP A 168 12.07 12.52 24.24
C TRP A 168 11.02 13.00 23.26
N GLY A 169 9.74 12.94 23.65
CA GLY A 169 8.68 13.64 22.94
C GLY A 169 7.46 12.78 22.68
N VAL A 170 6.42 13.47 22.26
CA VAL A 170 5.14 12.90 21.90
C VAL A 170 4.64 13.65 20.66
N SER A 171 4.31 12.91 19.61
CA SER A 171 3.64 13.43 18.43
C SER A 171 2.30 12.70 18.27
N VAL A 172 1.22 13.45 18.12
CA VAL A 172 -0.12 12.92 17.83
C VAL A 172 -0.68 13.70 16.66
N SER A 173 -0.80 13.04 15.50
CA SER A 173 -1.13 13.65 14.23
C SER A 173 -2.13 12.79 13.45
N GLY A 174 -3.24 13.37 13.02
CA GLY A 174 -4.28 12.65 12.28
C GLY A 174 -5.03 11.61 13.13
N ALA A 175 -4.93 11.68 14.46
CA ALA A 175 -5.57 10.71 15.34
C ALA A 175 -7.08 10.96 15.47
N ILE A 176 -7.84 9.88 15.49
CA ILE A 176 -9.28 9.88 15.75
C ILE A 176 -9.53 9.04 17.00
N VAL A 177 -9.82 9.69 18.12
CA VAL A 177 -9.96 9.04 19.43
C VAL A 177 -11.38 9.20 19.93
N GLN A 178 -12.07 8.10 20.22
CA GLN A 178 -13.43 8.15 20.77
C GLN A 178 -13.45 8.37 22.29
N GLY A 179 -12.40 7.96 22.99
CA GLY A 179 -12.19 8.25 24.40
C GLY A 179 -11.45 9.56 24.66
N ASP A 180 -10.79 9.61 25.80
CA ASP A 180 -9.92 10.71 26.22
C ASP A 180 -8.51 10.54 25.64
N VAL A 181 -7.82 11.66 25.41
CA VAL A 181 -6.38 11.69 25.17
C VAL A 181 -5.71 12.33 26.38
N THR A 182 -4.77 11.62 27.00
CA THR A 182 -3.99 12.10 28.13
C THR A 182 -2.50 12.04 27.79
N VAL A 183 -1.81 13.16 27.96
CA VAL A 183 -0.34 13.24 27.93
C VAL A 183 0.13 13.82 29.25
N SER A 184 0.84 13.02 30.04
CA SER A 184 1.30 13.40 31.37
C SER A 184 2.80 13.22 31.55
N GLY A 185 3.40 14.08 32.37
CA GLY A 185 4.79 13.94 32.83
C GLY A 185 5.85 13.86 31.71
N SER A 186 5.49 14.23 30.49
CA SER A 186 6.35 14.06 29.30
C SER A 186 7.19 15.32 29.05
N SER A 187 8.25 15.20 28.25
CA SER A 187 9.16 16.31 27.96
C SER A 187 9.62 16.39 26.50
N HIS A 188 10.50 17.35 26.20
CA HIS A 188 10.99 17.65 24.85
C HIS A 188 9.92 18.28 23.96
N ASP A 189 9.67 17.76 22.76
CA ASP A 189 8.61 18.23 21.86
C ASP A 189 7.34 17.42 22.12
N LEU A 190 6.25 18.11 22.45
CA LEU A 190 4.94 17.53 22.71
C LEU A 190 3.95 18.17 21.75
N LEU A 191 3.75 17.52 20.61
CA LEU A 191 3.09 18.06 19.44
C LEU A 191 1.73 17.38 19.25
N ILE A 192 0.66 18.09 19.56
CA ILE A 192 -0.71 17.59 19.42
C ILE A 192 -1.37 18.31 18.24
N GLY A 193 -1.32 17.67 17.07
CA GLY A 193 -1.85 18.22 15.81
C GLY A 193 -1.04 19.42 15.28
N ALA A 194 0.18 19.58 15.80
CA ALA A 194 1.02 20.75 15.59
C ALA A 194 2.40 20.39 15.04
N ASP A 195 3.03 21.33 14.35
CA ASP A 195 4.47 21.30 14.10
C ASP A 195 5.26 21.88 15.29
N ALA A 196 6.59 21.75 15.26
CA ALA A 196 7.47 22.21 16.32
C ALA A 196 7.44 23.74 16.52
N GLU A 197 7.04 24.49 15.50
CA GLU A 197 6.87 25.94 15.51
C GLU A 197 5.49 26.40 16.04
N GLY A 198 4.56 25.47 16.30
CA GLY A 198 3.20 25.73 16.76
C GLY A 198 2.18 26.00 15.65
N GLY A 199 2.56 25.75 14.39
CA GLY A 199 1.66 25.66 13.24
C GLY A 199 0.83 24.38 13.27
N GLN A 200 -0.20 24.30 12.41
CA GLN A 200 -0.94 23.05 12.22
C GLN A 200 -0.09 22.07 11.43
N ASP A 201 -0.08 20.81 11.84
CA ASP A 201 0.47 19.74 11.01
C ASP A 201 -0.43 19.45 9.79
N ALA A 202 -0.09 18.41 9.02
CA ALA A 202 -0.81 18.05 7.80
C ALA A 202 -2.23 17.48 8.04
N PHE A 203 -2.59 17.05 9.25
CA PHE A 203 -3.78 16.25 9.51
C PHE A 203 -4.71 16.83 10.60
N GLY A 204 -4.18 17.37 11.70
CA GLY A 204 -4.92 17.73 12.90
C GLY A 204 -5.42 16.51 13.69
N ASN A 205 -6.23 16.68 14.73
CA ASN A 205 -6.78 15.56 15.52
C ASN A 205 -8.28 15.73 15.80
N SER A 206 -8.97 14.61 16.03
CA SER A 206 -10.36 14.57 16.47
C SER A 206 -10.51 13.70 17.71
N ILE A 207 -10.89 14.32 18.84
CA ILE A 207 -11.00 13.67 20.14
C ILE A 207 -12.44 13.85 20.64
N ALA A 208 -13.17 12.75 20.84
CA ALA A 208 -14.55 12.82 21.33
C ALA A 208 -14.64 13.01 22.85
N GLY A 209 -13.66 12.51 23.60
CA GLY A 209 -13.50 12.78 25.03
C GLY A 209 -12.78 14.10 25.32
N ASN A 210 -12.01 14.10 26.40
CA ASN A 210 -11.19 15.21 26.85
C ASN A 210 -9.75 15.11 26.31
N LEU A 211 -9.08 16.25 26.23
CA LEU A 211 -7.63 16.33 26.06
C LEU A 211 -7.01 16.79 27.38
N ASN A 212 -6.37 15.88 28.10
CA ASN A 212 -5.73 16.14 29.39
C ASN A 212 -4.20 16.26 29.19
N LEU A 213 -3.66 17.46 29.39
CA LEU A 213 -2.23 17.72 29.29
C LEU A 213 -1.72 18.16 30.66
N THR A 214 -1.03 17.27 31.37
CA THR A 214 -0.72 17.49 32.79
C THR A 214 0.74 17.26 33.15
N GLY A 215 1.37 18.23 33.84
CA GLY A 215 2.72 18.08 34.38
C GLY A 215 3.80 17.94 33.31
N ASN A 216 3.52 18.35 32.08
CA ASN A 216 4.45 18.23 30.98
C ASN A 216 5.49 19.36 31.00
N SER A 217 6.66 19.10 30.45
CA SER A 217 7.73 20.10 30.30
C SER A 217 8.21 20.22 28.86
N GLY A 218 8.85 21.32 28.50
CA GLY A 218 9.34 21.50 27.13
C GLY A 218 8.32 22.14 26.18
N ASN A 219 8.44 21.84 24.89
CA ASN A 219 7.70 22.47 23.81
C ASN A 219 6.32 21.81 23.62
N LEU A 220 5.37 22.17 24.48
CA LEU A 220 3.99 21.72 24.38
C LEU A 220 3.18 22.59 23.40
N GLN A 221 2.95 22.07 22.19
CA GLN A 221 2.20 22.71 21.11
C GLN A 221 0.90 21.96 20.84
N VAL A 222 -0.20 22.72 20.69
CA VAL A 222 -1.50 22.16 20.27
C VAL A 222 -2.02 22.99 19.11
N ALA A 223 -2.31 22.37 17.98
CA ALA A 223 -2.88 23.02 16.81
C ALA A 223 -3.81 22.05 16.08
N GLY A 224 -4.74 22.56 15.26
CA GLY A 224 -5.62 21.74 14.42
C GLY A 224 -6.41 20.64 15.15
N THR A 225 -6.58 20.75 16.47
CA THR A 225 -7.16 19.69 17.29
C THR A 225 -8.59 20.05 17.68
N THR A 226 -9.52 19.18 17.31
CA THR A 226 -10.93 19.27 17.70
C THR A 226 -11.20 18.34 18.87
N VAL A 227 -11.65 18.91 19.99
CA VAL A 227 -12.00 18.20 21.22
C VAL A 227 -13.47 18.44 21.52
N LEU A 228 -14.29 17.38 21.54
CA LEU A 228 -15.71 17.54 21.87
C LEU A 228 -15.94 17.76 23.37
N GLY A 229 -15.09 17.14 24.21
CA GLY A 229 -15.04 17.40 25.65
C GLY A 229 -14.25 18.66 25.99
N SER A 230 -13.52 18.60 27.10
CA SER A 230 -12.70 19.70 27.60
C SER A 230 -11.23 19.51 27.25
N ILE A 231 -10.53 20.62 26.98
CA ILE A 231 -9.07 20.65 27.10
C ILE A 231 -8.73 21.03 28.55
N VAL A 232 -8.03 20.15 29.26
CA VAL A 232 -7.65 20.33 30.66
C VAL A 232 -6.14 20.43 30.78
N LEU A 233 -5.66 21.57 31.27
CA LEU A 233 -4.25 21.91 31.37
C LEU A 233 -3.89 22.10 32.85
N SER A 234 -2.90 21.35 33.35
CA SER A 234 -2.43 21.58 34.71
C SER A 234 -0.94 21.31 34.86
N GLY A 235 -0.21 22.17 35.56
CA GLY A 235 1.20 21.94 35.92
C GLY A 235 2.20 21.90 34.74
N ASN A 236 1.82 22.30 33.52
CA ASN A 236 2.72 22.32 32.38
C ASN A 236 3.75 23.46 32.46
N THR A 237 5.01 23.20 32.13
CA THR A 237 6.10 24.18 32.19
C THR A 237 7.02 24.14 30.95
N PRO A 238 6.99 25.15 30.06
CA PRO A 238 6.04 26.28 30.01
C PRO A 238 4.57 25.83 29.84
N ALA A 239 3.64 26.79 30.02
CA ALA A 239 2.24 26.56 29.70
C ALA A 239 2.07 26.15 28.22
N ALA A 240 1.04 25.35 27.92
CA ALA A 240 0.75 24.91 26.55
C ALA A 240 0.61 26.10 25.60
N ALA A 241 1.21 26.01 24.42
CA ALA A 241 1.10 27.00 23.37
C ALA A 241 0.09 26.51 22.31
N PHE A 242 -0.96 27.30 22.10
CA PHE A 242 -2.02 26.96 21.15
C PHE A 242 -1.83 27.69 19.83
N GLY A 243 -1.68 26.90 18.77
CA GLY A 243 -1.72 27.31 17.38
C GLY A 243 -3.15 27.54 16.86
N ALA A 244 -3.27 27.69 15.54
CA ALA A 244 -4.55 27.90 14.89
C ALA A 244 -5.40 26.61 14.81
N GLY A 245 -6.72 26.79 14.66
CA GLY A 245 -7.66 25.72 14.30
C GLY A 245 -8.00 24.71 15.41
N ASN A 246 -7.63 25.00 16.66
CA ASN A 246 -8.14 24.25 17.80
C ASN A 246 -9.62 24.55 18.03
N SER A 247 -10.39 23.56 18.45
CA SER A 247 -11.74 23.76 19.00
C SER A 247 -11.98 22.83 20.19
N ALA A 248 -12.70 23.33 21.19
CA ALA A 248 -12.97 22.58 22.43
C ALA A 248 -14.35 22.90 23.01
N GLY A 249 -15.03 21.91 23.62
CA GLY A 249 -16.26 22.13 24.37
C GLY A 249 -16.05 23.08 25.55
N ALA A 250 -14.92 22.94 26.24
CA ALA A 250 -14.42 23.90 27.23
C ALA A 250 -12.88 23.85 27.30
N VAL A 251 -12.29 24.87 27.92
CA VAL A 251 -10.85 24.92 28.21
C VAL A 251 -10.66 25.28 29.67
N GLU A 252 -9.91 24.45 30.39
CA GLU A 252 -9.60 24.62 31.81
C GLU A 252 -8.08 24.69 31.99
N GLY A 253 -7.59 25.75 32.66
CA GLY A 253 -6.17 25.98 32.91
C GLY A 253 -5.52 27.04 32.01
N ASP A 254 -4.24 27.28 32.25
CA ASP A 254 -3.49 28.36 31.57
C ASP A 254 -2.85 27.86 30.26
N TYR A 255 -2.99 28.67 29.21
CA TYR A 255 -2.35 28.49 27.91
C TYR A 255 -1.90 29.83 27.32
N THR A 256 -1.08 29.77 26.28
CA THR A 256 -0.69 30.92 25.46
C THR A 256 -1.14 30.73 24.01
N GLY A 257 -1.11 31.79 23.20
CA GLY A 257 -1.46 31.69 21.78
C GLY A 257 -2.95 31.90 21.48
N THR A 258 -3.48 31.17 20.51
CA THR A 258 -4.83 31.35 19.98
C THR A 258 -5.85 30.59 20.82
N ALA A 259 -6.88 31.29 21.30
CA ALA A 259 -7.97 30.64 22.02
C ALA A 259 -8.70 29.62 21.12
N PRO A 260 -9.03 28.42 21.60
CA PRO A 260 -9.78 27.44 20.81
C PRO A 260 -11.16 27.98 20.44
N GLY A 261 -11.63 27.64 19.25
CA GLY A 261 -13.01 27.84 18.84
C GLY A 261 -13.96 26.90 19.59
N THR A 262 -15.26 27.05 19.33
CA THR A 262 -16.28 26.10 19.79
C THR A 262 -16.54 25.07 18.70
N PRO A 263 -16.56 23.76 19.03
CA PRO A 263 -16.98 22.72 18.09
C PRO A 263 -18.38 22.99 17.56
N ALA A 264 -18.68 22.51 16.34
CA ALA A 264 -20.00 22.67 15.75
C ALA A 264 -21.07 21.99 16.64
N ALA A 265 -22.15 22.71 16.94
CA ALA A 265 -23.27 22.15 17.70
C ALA A 265 -24.05 21.14 16.83
N GLY A 266 -24.28 19.93 17.35
CA GLY A 266 -25.03 18.87 16.68
C GLY A 266 -24.92 17.53 17.40
N ASP A 267 -25.71 16.54 16.97
CA ASP A 267 -25.79 15.22 17.63
C ASP A 267 -24.64 14.28 17.25
N GLN A 268 -23.95 14.50 16.11
CA GLN A 268 -22.91 13.60 15.58
C GLN A 268 -21.78 14.37 14.89
N GLN A 269 -20.53 13.97 15.18
CA GLN A 269 -19.34 14.38 14.44
C GLN A 269 -18.86 13.21 13.57
N ILE A 270 -18.39 13.51 12.36
CA ILE A 270 -17.77 12.55 11.45
C ILE A 270 -16.33 13.01 11.24
N ALA A 271 -15.38 12.11 11.45
CA ALA A 271 -13.95 12.34 11.24
C ALA A 271 -13.37 11.27 10.32
N VAL A 272 -12.44 11.68 9.47
CA VAL A 272 -11.64 10.80 8.61
C VAL A 272 -10.29 11.46 8.40
N SER A 273 -9.21 10.70 8.55
CA SER A 273 -7.87 11.13 8.15
C SER A 273 -7.62 10.62 6.73
N VAL A 274 -7.15 11.50 5.85
CA VAL A 274 -6.87 11.16 4.44
C VAL A 274 -5.37 11.40 4.20
N PRO A 275 -4.59 10.35 3.88
CA PRO A 275 -3.17 10.52 3.60
C PRO A 275 -2.94 11.22 2.26
N GLU A 276 -1.70 11.65 2.03
CA GLU A 276 -1.28 12.07 0.70
C GLU A 276 -1.37 10.91 -0.29
N GLN A 277 -1.74 11.20 -1.52
CA GLN A 277 -1.75 10.20 -2.58
C GLN A 277 -0.32 9.70 -2.83
N ALA A 278 -0.11 8.39 -2.73
CA ALA A 278 1.16 7.77 -3.12
C ALA A 278 1.51 8.11 -4.58
N ALA A 279 2.80 8.37 -4.84
CA ALA A 279 3.29 8.78 -6.16
C ALA A 279 2.92 7.79 -7.28
N GLY A 280 2.81 6.50 -6.95
CA GLY A 280 2.46 5.41 -7.86
C GLY A 280 3.46 5.19 -8.99
N GLU A 281 3.13 4.26 -9.89
CA GLU A 281 4.00 3.84 -10.98
C GLU A 281 3.24 3.41 -12.24
N LEU A 282 3.97 3.34 -13.36
CA LEU A 282 3.51 2.77 -14.62
C LEU A 282 4.21 1.41 -14.82
N ILE A 283 3.44 0.32 -14.78
CA ILE A 283 3.93 -1.04 -15.02
C ILE A 283 3.22 -1.62 -16.24
N TRP A 284 3.91 -2.49 -16.99
CA TRP A 284 3.31 -3.25 -18.07
C TRP A 284 3.86 -4.69 -18.12
N TRP A 285 3.04 -5.62 -18.58
CA TRP A 285 3.41 -7.03 -18.73
C TRP A 285 2.59 -7.73 -19.81
N LEU A 286 3.12 -8.83 -20.36
CA LEU A 286 2.37 -9.70 -21.27
C LEU A 286 1.36 -10.54 -20.49
N GLU A 287 0.15 -10.68 -21.01
CA GLU A 287 -0.83 -11.59 -20.44
C GLU A 287 -0.50 -13.05 -20.79
N GLY A 288 -0.57 -13.94 -19.80
CA GLY A 288 -0.29 -15.37 -19.98
C GLY A 288 1.20 -15.73 -19.86
N THR A 289 1.52 -16.97 -20.24
CA THR A 289 2.85 -17.59 -20.01
C THR A 289 3.66 -17.78 -21.29
N GLY A 290 3.09 -17.47 -22.46
CA GLY A 290 3.72 -17.62 -23.76
C GLY A 290 4.07 -16.27 -24.37
N SER A 291 5.28 -16.15 -24.94
CA SER A 291 5.73 -14.97 -25.70
C SER A 291 5.69 -15.17 -27.21
N LEU A 292 5.24 -16.34 -27.67
CA LEU A 292 5.15 -16.66 -29.09
C LEU A 292 3.88 -16.05 -29.69
N VAL A 293 4.08 -15.19 -30.69
CA VAL A 293 3.04 -14.77 -31.62
C VAL A 293 3.08 -15.71 -32.82
N ASP A 294 1.99 -16.44 -33.05
CA ASP A 294 1.87 -17.39 -34.15
C ASP A 294 0.97 -16.79 -35.25
N LEU A 295 1.55 -16.60 -36.44
CA LEU A 295 0.84 -16.15 -37.64
C LEU A 295 0.36 -17.34 -38.51
N GLY A 296 0.65 -18.56 -38.09
CA GLY A 296 0.36 -19.76 -38.86
C GLY A 296 1.23 -19.93 -40.12
N VAL A 297 0.64 -20.51 -41.16
CA VAL A 297 1.29 -20.76 -42.46
C VAL A 297 0.77 -19.73 -43.45
N ALA A 298 1.66 -18.98 -44.08
CA ALA A 298 1.26 -18.00 -45.06
C ALA A 298 0.61 -18.65 -46.30
N GLU A 299 -0.51 -18.08 -46.74
CA GLU A 299 -1.25 -18.51 -47.92
C GLU A 299 -0.78 -17.72 -49.15
N GLU A 300 -0.61 -18.41 -50.28
CA GLU A 300 -0.27 -17.76 -51.55
C GLU A 300 -1.51 -17.11 -52.16
N GLU A 301 -1.45 -15.78 -52.29
CA GLU A 301 -2.40 -14.97 -53.03
C GLU A 301 -1.85 -14.65 -54.44
N LEU A 302 -2.61 -13.90 -55.24
CA LEU A 302 -2.23 -13.62 -56.64
C LEU A 302 -0.87 -12.90 -56.79
N ASP A 303 -0.51 -12.02 -55.86
CA ASP A 303 0.67 -11.15 -55.93
C ASP A 303 1.53 -11.11 -54.64
N HIS A 304 1.14 -11.84 -53.59
CA HIS A 304 1.87 -11.92 -52.32
C HIS A 304 1.56 -13.21 -51.55
N PHE A 305 2.33 -13.49 -50.49
CA PHE A 305 1.95 -14.43 -49.44
C PHE A 305 1.32 -13.66 -48.28
N ALA A 306 0.19 -14.13 -47.76
CA ALA A 306 -0.56 -13.50 -46.67
C ALA A 306 -0.58 -14.36 -45.40
N ALA A 307 -0.44 -13.74 -44.23
CA ALA A 307 -0.66 -14.40 -42.93
C ALA A 307 -1.20 -13.40 -41.91
N ASP A 308 -2.10 -13.85 -41.04
CA ASP A 308 -2.71 -13.07 -39.98
C ASP A 308 -2.47 -13.68 -38.60
N GLY A 309 -2.62 -12.86 -37.56
CA GLY A 309 -2.59 -13.29 -36.17
C GLY A 309 -2.79 -12.10 -35.25
N SER A 310 -2.60 -12.28 -33.95
CA SER A 310 -2.69 -11.18 -32.98
C SER A 310 -1.53 -11.26 -32.01
N ILE A 311 -1.04 -10.11 -31.56
CA ILE A 311 -0.02 -10.10 -30.51
C ILE A 311 -0.59 -10.65 -29.20
N VAL A 312 0.29 -11.16 -28.35
CA VAL A 312 -0.08 -11.47 -26.96
C VAL A 312 -0.53 -10.16 -26.29
N PRO A 313 -1.72 -10.11 -25.67
CA PRO A 313 -2.21 -8.90 -25.01
C PRO A 313 -1.22 -8.39 -23.97
N ILE A 314 -1.12 -7.07 -23.87
CA ILE A 314 -0.27 -6.39 -22.89
C ILE A 314 -1.18 -5.67 -21.90
N ARG A 315 -0.98 -5.96 -20.61
CA ARG A 315 -1.63 -5.22 -19.54
C ARG A 315 -0.75 -4.04 -19.15
N VAL A 316 -1.37 -2.87 -19.04
CA VAL A 316 -0.73 -1.61 -18.65
C VAL A 316 -1.47 -1.10 -17.43
N GLN A 317 -0.75 -0.97 -16.32
CA GLN A 317 -1.27 -0.43 -15.07
C GLN A 317 -0.59 0.90 -14.79
N ASP A 318 -1.36 1.99 -14.74
CA ASP A 318 -0.88 3.31 -14.35
C ASP A 318 -1.56 3.75 -13.05
N THR A 319 -0.74 3.86 -12.01
CA THR A 319 -1.15 4.32 -10.69
C THR A 319 -0.48 5.66 -10.36
N ARG A 320 0.14 6.36 -11.30
CA ARG A 320 0.88 7.58 -10.96
C ARG A 320 -0.02 8.73 -10.53
N ALA A 321 0.39 9.43 -9.46
CA ALA A 321 -0.26 10.63 -8.97
C ALA A 321 -0.22 11.74 -10.03
N GLY A 322 -1.28 12.55 -10.10
CA GLY A 322 -1.41 13.61 -11.10
C GLY A 322 -1.72 13.12 -12.53
N ASN A 323 -1.90 11.82 -12.73
CA ASN A 323 -2.35 11.21 -13.99
C ASN A 323 -1.56 11.68 -15.24
N PRO A 324 -0.21 11.57 -15.25
CA PRO A 324 0.60 11.94 -16.40
C PRO A 324 0.24 11.10 -17.65
N ALA A 325 0.58 11.57 -18.84
CA ALA A 325 0.40 10.77 -20.05
C ALA A 325 1.33 9.55 -20.07
N TRP A 326 0.98 8.54 -20.86
CA TRP A 326 1.89 7.44 -21.19
C TRP A 326 1.71 6.99 -22.64
N THR A 327 2.73 6.36 -23.21
CA THR A 327 2.66 5.75 -24.54
C THR A 327 3.42 4.43 -24.56
N LEU A 328 2.80 3.39 -25.11
CA LEU A 328 3.42 2.11 -25.42
C LEU A 328 3.64 2.04 -26.93
N THR A 329 4.89 1.84 -27.33
CA THR A 329 5.28 1.69 -28.73
C THR A 329 5.83 0.29 -28.99
N ALA A 330 5.75 -0.16 -30.24
CA ALA A 330 6.37 -1.39 -30.70
C ALA A 330 7.14 -1.19 -32.01
N GLN A 331 8.19 -1.98 -32.20
CA GLN A 331 8.91 -2.13 -33.47
C GLN A 331 9.30 -3.60 -33.64
N VAL A 332 9.35 -4.09 -34.87
CA VAL A 332 9.68 -5.49 -35.17
C VAL A 332 11.02 -5.56 -35.88
N SER A 333 11.91 -6.43 -35.43
CA SER A 333 13.16 -6.73 -36.15
C SER A 333 12.85 -7.34 -37.52
N ASP A 334 13.78 -7.28 -38.45
CA ASP A 334 13.61 -8.04 -39.70
C ASP A 334 13.42 -9.53 -39.40
N PHE A 335 12.60 -10.16 -40.24
CA PHE A 335 12.33 -11.58 -40.20
C PHE A 335 13.53 -12.35 -40.76
N THR A 336 13.97 -13.39 -40.07
CA THR A 336 15.16 -14.17 -40.48
C THR A 336 14.82 -15.65 -40.62
N ALA A 337 15.34 -16.29 -41.68
CA ALA A 337 15.26 -17.73 -41.89
C ALA A 337 16.46 -18.23 -42.70
N GLY A 338 17.23 -19.18 -42.18
CA GLY A 338 18.29 -19.86 -42.96
C GLY A 338 19.39 -18.95 -43.53
N GLY A 339 19.59 -17.75 -42.97
CA GLY A 339 20.54 -16.74 -43.46
C GLY A 339 19.94 -15.72 -44.43
N GLU A 340 18.65 -15.84 -44.76
CA GLU A 340 17.90 -14.86 -45.52
C GLU A 340 17.15 -13.91 -44.58
N ASP A 341 17.12 -12.62 -44.94
CA ASP A 341 16.44 -11.57 -44.20
C ASP A 341 15.28 -11.00 -45.02
N VAL A 342 14.13 -10.84 -44.38
CA VAL A 342 12.92 -10.24 -44.95
C VAL A 342 12.51 -9.07 -44.07
N SER A 343 12.41 -7.88 -44.65
CA SER A 343 12.16 -6.69 -43.85
C SER A 343 10.81 -6.74 -43.13
N SER A 344 10.79 -6.34 -41.85
CA SER A 344 9.54 -6.22 -41.08
C SER A 344 8.61 -5.12 -41.56
N LYS A 345 9.01 -4.34 -42.58
CA LYS A 345 8.11 -3.40 -43.25
C LYS A 345 6.89 -4.09 -43.84
N TYR A 346 6.99 -5.38 -44.16
CA TYR A 346 5.90 -6.16 -44.74
C TYR A 346 4.85 -6.60 -43.71
N LEU A 347 5.09 -6.36 -42.42
CA LEU A 347 4.13 -6.57 -41.35
C LEU A 347 3.40 -5.24 -41.06
N GLY A 348 2.10 -5.23 -41.26
CA GLY A 348 1.17 -4.22 -40.77
C GLY A 348 0.47 -4.70 -39.49
N TRP A 349 -0.28 -3.80 -38.87
CA TRP A 349 -1.12 -4.13 -37.72
C TRP A 349 -2.31 -3.19 -37.54
N THR A 350 -3.28 -3.60 -36.72
CA THR A 350 -4.37 -2.77 -36.24
C THR A 350 -4.40 -2.84 -34.72
N PRO A 351 -3.86 -1.82 -34.02
CA PRO A 351 -3.93 -1.74 -32.57
C PRO A 351 -5.36 -1.69 -32.02
N GLU A 352 -5.55 -2.25 -30.83
CA GLU A 352 -6.82 -2.26 -30.11
C GLU A 352 -6.65 -2.16 -28.59
N VAL A 353 -7.72 -1.75 -27.92
CA VAL A 353 -7.84 -1.77 -26.45
C VAL A 353 -8.99 -2.70 -26.10
N THR A 354 -8.68 -3.82 -25.47
CA THR A 354 -9.63 -4.89 -25.16
C THR A 354 -10.25 -4.73 -23.76
N ASP A 355 -9.54 -4.05 -22.85
CA ASP A 355 -10.05 -3.60 -21.55
C ASP A 355 -9.63 -2.14 -21.33
N ASN A 356 -10.59 -1.26 -21.05
CA ASN A 356 -10.38 0.18 -21.05
C ASN A 356 -10.87 0.85 -19.77
N ALA A 357 -10.36 0.42 -18.62
CA ALA A 357 -10.67 1.07 -17.35
C ALA A 357 -10.08 2.50 -17.24
N GLY A 358 -9.10 2.85 -18.09
CA GLY A 358 -8.31 4.08 -17.98
C GLY A 358 -8.57 5.19 -18.97
N GLY A 359 -9.32 4.93 -20.03
CA GLY A 359 -9.34 5.81 -21.20
C GLY A 359 -8.09 5.67 -22.08
N ALA A 360 -7.49 4.47 -22.10
CA ALA A 360 -6.47 4.11 -23.07
C ALA A 360 -7.04 4.22 -24.51
N ILE A 361 -6.19 4.65 -25.42
CA ILE A 361 -6.49 4.91 -26.82
C ILE A 361 -5.55 4.03 -27.65
N ALA A 362 -6.13 3.21 -28.53
CA ALA A 362 -5.37 2.43 -29.49
C ALA A 362 -4.60 3.35 -30.46
N GLY A 363 -3.42 2.91 -30.88
CA GLY A 363 -2.68 3.56 -31.95
C GLY A 363 -3.39 3.46 -33.30
N ASP A 364 -2.91 4.23 -34.28
CA ASP A 364 -3.43 4.17 -35.64
C ASP A 364 -3.08 2.82 -36.29
N ALA A 365 -3.99 2.31 -37.12
CA ALA A 365 -3.70 1.15 -37.96
C ALA A 365 -2.56 1.47 -38.94
N VAL A 366 -1.64 0.51 -39.10
CA VAL A 366 -0.47 0.63 -39.99
C VAL A 366 -0.56 -0.46 -41.03
N ALA A 367 -0.67 -0.07 -42.30
CA ALA A 367 -0.69 -1.01 -43.41
C ALA A 367 0.66 -1.70 -43.59
N SER A 368 0.64 -2.88 -44.20
CA SER A 368 1.85 -3.53 -44.69
C SER A 368 2.56 -2.66 -45.74
N GLY A 369 3.88 -2.62 -45.67
CA GLY A 369 4.75 -1.98 -46.66
C GLY A 369 4.72 -2.64 -48.05
N PHE A 370 4.03 -3.77 -48.21
CA PHE A 370 3.63 -4.28 -49.53
C PHE A 370 2.67 -3.31 -50.23
N ASP A 371 1.68 -2.79 -49.49
CA ASP A 371 0.71 -1.80 -49.97
C ASP A 371 1.28 -0.37 -49.93
N GLY A 372 2.32 -0.14 -49.12
CA GLY A 372 3.12 1.08 -49.07
C GLY A 372 3.50 1.50 -47.64
N GLY A 373 4.61 2.22 -47.50
CA GLY A 373 5.13 2.67 -46.20
C GLY A 373 6.09 1.67 -45.53
N ASP A 374 6.37 1.88 -44.25
CA ASP A 374 7.44 1.16 -43.54
C ASP A 374 6.94 0.05 -42.60
N GLY A 375 5.63 -0.26 -42.59
CA GLY A 375 5.02 -1.23 -41.67
C GLY A 375 5.52 -1.07 -40.23
N LEU A 376 5.92 -2.18 -39.62
CA LEU A 376 6.52 -2.24 -38.28
C LEU A 376 8.06 -2.22 -38.27
N SER A 377 8.72 -1.89 -39.40
CA SER A 377 10.18 -1.73 -39.43
C SER A 377 10.71 -0.47 -38.74
N VAL A 378 9.81 0.41 -38.33
CA VAL A 378 10.09 1.59 -37.49
C VAL A 378 9.11 1.62 -36.31
N PRO A 379 9.43 2.31 -35.21
CA PRO A 379 8.53 2.36 -34.05
C PRO A 379 7.14 2.90 -34.40
N ARG A 380 6.11 2.20 -33.91
CA ARG A 380 4.68 2.58 -34.01
C ARG A 380 4.04 2.59 -32.64
N THR A 381 3.09 3.49 -32.43
CA THR A 381 2.29 3.51 -31.19
C THR A 381 1.33 2.33 -31.19
N LEU A 382 1.38 1.51 -30.14
CA LEU A 382 0.39 0.48 -29.86
C LEU A 382 -0.80 1.08 -29.11
N ALA A 383 -0.52 1.80 -28.03
CA ALA A 383 -1.54 2.47 -27.24
C ALA A 383 -0.96 3.67 -26.50
N ARG A 384 -1.83 4.57 -26.05
CA ARG A 384 -1.48 5.69 -25.18
C ARG A 384 -2.62 6.03 -24.23
N ALA A 385 -2.33 6.78 -23.19
CA ALA A 385 -3.33 7.58 -22.50
C ALA A 385 -2.85 9.04 -22.38
N ASP A 386 -3.78 9.97 -22.54
CA ASP A 386 -3.49 11.39 -22.42
C ASP A 386 -3.36 11.80 -20.94
N ALA A 387 -2.76 12.95 -20.67
CA ALA A 387 -2.69 13.49 -19.31
C ALA A 387 -4.10 13.74 -18.77
N GLY A 388 -4.33 13.41 -17.49
CA GLY A 388 -5.65 13.48 -16.86
C GLY A 388 -6.51 12.22 -17.02
N HIS A 389 -5.99 11.16 -17.66
CA HIS A 389 -6.63 9.85 -17.69
C HIS A 389 -6.86 9.29 -16.28
N ALA A 390 -7.76 8.32 -16.11
CA ALA A 390 -8.00 7.74 -14.79
C ALA A 390 -6.87 6.76 -14.42
N ARG A 391 -6.45 6.74 -13.14
CA ARG A 391 -5.63 5.63 -12.61
C ARG A 391 -6.35 4.32 -12.91
N SER A 392 -5.65 3.38 -13.51
CA SER A 392 -6.31 2.28 -14.18
C SER A 392 -5.39 1.14 -14.54
N GLU A 393 -6.04 0.04 -14.92
CA GLU A 393 -5.43 -1.08 -15.60
C GLU A 393 -6.17 -1.29 -16.92
N SER A 394 -5.44 -1.28 -18.04
CA SER A 394 -5.99 -1.48 -19.38
C SER A 394 -5.28 -2.63 -20.08
N ALA A 395 -6.00 -3.36 -20.93
CA ALA A 395 -5.43 -4.39 -21.78
C ALA A 395 -5.41 -3.90 -23.24
N VAL A 396 -4.25 -4.02 -23.87
CA VAL A 396 -4.03 -3.55 -25.24
C VAL A 396 -3.46 -4.67 -26.10
N GLY A 397 -3.84 -4.67 -27.37
CA GLY A 397 -3.49 -5.70 -28.35
C GLY A 397 -3.35 -5.11 -29.74
N ALA A 398 -3.10 -5.96 -30.72
CA ALA A 398 -3.10 -5.61 -32.13
C ALA A 398 -3.27 -6.86 -32.98
N ASP A 399 -4.13 -6.77 -33.98
CA ASP A 399 -4.18 -7.74 -35.07
C ASP A 399 -3.04 -7.46 -36.05
N LEU A 400 -2.40 -8.51 -36.54
CA LEU A 400 -1.23 -8.49 -37.42
C LEU A 400 -1.64 -8.89 -38.84
N ASP A 401 -1.08 -8.20 -39.83
CA ASP A 401 -1.32 -8.42 -41.26
C ASP A 401 0.03 -8.48 -41.99
N LEU A 402 0.49 -9.69 -42.31
CA LEU A 402 1.76 -9.92 -43.00
C LEU A 402 1.52 -10.13 -44.50
N LYS A 403 2.22 -9.36 -45.35
CA LYS A 403 2.19 -9.51 -46.80
C LYS A 403 3.58 -9.56 -47.41
N LEU A 404 4.03 -10.73 -47.81
CA LEU A 404 5.37 -10.94 -48.36
C LEU A 404 5.35 -11.01 -49.90
N PRO A 405 6.36 -10.48 -50.60
CA PRO A 405 6.49 -10.69 -52.05
C PRO A 405 6.59 -12.19 -52.40
N LEU A 406 6.06 -12.58 -53.58
CA LEU A 406 6.15 -13.97 -54.06
C LEU A 406 7.59 -14.48 -54.30
N GLU A 407 8.56 -13.57 -54.36
CA GLU A 407 9.99 -13.88 -54.49
C GLU A 407 10.64 -14.26 -53.14
N THR A 408 9.92 -14.15 -52.01
CA THR A 408 10.45 -14.50 -50.70
C THR A 408 10.79 -16.00 -50.65
N PRO A 409 12.03 -16.39 -50.30
CA PRO A 409 12.42 -17.79 -50.21
C PRO A 409 11.55 -18.60 -49.23
N GLN A 410 11.39 -19.90 -49.49
CA GLN A 410 10.68 -20.78 -48.57
C GLN A 410 11.46 -20.93 -47.26
N GLY A 411 10.81 -20.69 -46.13
CA GLY A 411 11.40 -20.89 -44.81
C GLY A 411 10.44 -20.58 -43.67
N THR A 412 10.82 -20.96 -42.45
CA THR A 412 10.16 -20.49 -41.22
C THR A 412 10.87 -19.23 -40.75
N TYR A 413 10.22 -18.10 -40.93
CA TYR A 413 10.76 -16.78 -40.60
C TYR A 413 10.37 -16.37 -39.18
N THR A 414 11.35 -15.92 -38.40
CA THR A 414 11.13 -15.42 -37.04
C THR A 414 11.62 -13.98 -36.89
N ALA A 415 10.90 -13.19 -36.11
CA ALA A 415 11.26 -11.82 -35.74
C ALA A 415 10.99 -11.58 -34.25
N VAL A 416 11.56 -10.51 -33.71
CA VAL A 416 11.34 -10.08 -32.33
C VAL A 416 10.57 -8.77 -32.33
N ILE A 417 9.46 -8.73 -31.59
CA ILE A 417 8.74 -7.50 -31.28
C ILE A 417 9.41 -6.86 -30.06
N THR A 418 9.87 -5.63 -30.20
CA THR A 418 10.39 -4.82 -29.10
C THR A 418 9.31 -3.85 -28.64
N LEU A 419 8.92 -3.94 -27.38
CA LEU A 419 7.97 -3.02 -26.73
C LEU A 419 8.75 -1.96 -25.95
N THR A 420 8.27 -0.71 -25.97
CA THR A 420 8.87 0.39 -25.21
C THR A 420 7.78 1.30 -24.65
N ALA A 421 7.73 1.40 -23.32
CA ALA A 421 6.88 2.34 -22.61
C ALA A 421 7.62 3.66 -22.37
N LEU A 422 6.92 4.78 -22.61
CA LEU A 422 7.36 6.13 -22.27
C LEU A 422 6.36 6.71 -21.27
N SER A 423 6.91 7.27 -20.18
CA SER A 423 6.18 7.69 -18.98
C SER A 423 6.44 9.15 -18.65
#